data_AF-A0A967KPB1-F1
#
_entry.id   AF-A0A967KPB1-F1
#
_cell.length_a   1.000
_cell.length_b   1.000
_cell.length_c   1.000
_cell.angle_alpha   90.00
_cell.angle_beta   90.00
_cell.angle_gamma   90.00
#
_symmetry.space_group_name_H-M   'P 1'
#
loop_
_entity.id
_entity.type
_entity.pdbx_description
1 polymer ?
#
loop_
_entity_poly.entity_id
_entity_poly.type
_entity_poly.pdbx_seq_one_letter_code
_entity_poly.pdbx_strand_id
1 'polypeptide(L)'
;MTTWLEVKEIYRERVEAHLKDVDDEIRRLRARYDKLDDKIRLENDERFKALQAQQAVVREKLQSLDNASDVVWEELTKEVDQAVQELKKLVTNITSDLAQEEGNTQEND
;
A
#
# COMPACT_ATOMS: atom_id res chain seq x y z
N MET A 1 1.10 19.69 28.03
CA MET A 1 1.90 18.45 27.95
C MET A 1 1.05 17.45 27.23
N THR A 2 1.45 17.05 26.02
CA THR A 2 0.76 15.97 25.29
C THR A 2 0.98 14.67 26.04
N THR A 3 -0.10 13.96 26.35
CA THR A 3 -0.05 12.67 27.03
C THR A 3 0.40 11.58 26.06
N TRP A 4 0.94 10.49 26.60
CA TRP A 4 1.34 9.35 25.80
C TRP A 4 0.18 8.74 25.00
N LEU A 5 -1.04 8.76 25.55
CA LEU A 5 -2.26 8.33 24.85
C LEU A 5 -2.56 9.22 23.64
N GLU A 6 -2.44 10.54 23.78
CA GLU A 6 -2.63 11.47 22.66
C GLU A 6 -1.59 11.26 21.54
N VAL A 7 -0.33 10.96 21.89
CA VAL A 7 0.72 10.64 20.90
C VAL A 7 0.34 9.40 20.08
N LYS A 8 -0.14 8.35 20.73
CA LYS A 8 -0.57 7.12 20.07
C LYS A 8 -1.76 7.34 19.14
N GLU A 9 -2.74 8.11 19.60
CA GLU A 9 -3.94 8.43 18.81
C GLU A 9 -3.59 9.23 17.55
N ILE A 10 -2.77 10.29 17.71
CA ILE A 10 -2.32 11.10 16.57
C ILE A 10 -1.55 10.25 15.55
N TYR A 11 -0.71 9.32 16.02
CA TYR A 11 -0.01 8.39 15.14
C TYR A 11 -1.00 7.50 14.39
N ARG A 12 -1.97 6.90 15.10
CA ARG A 12 -2.99 6.02 14.52
C ARG A 12 -3.77 6.75 13.42
N GLU A 13 -4.33 7.92 13.73
CA GLU A 13 -5.11 8.73 12.78
C GLU A 13 -4.29 9.06 11.52
N ARG A 14 -3.02 9.43 11.69
CA ARG A 14 -2.12 9.74 10.58
C ARG A 14 -1.90 8.52 9.68
N VAL A 15 -1.63 7.35 10.27
CA VAL A 15 -1.37 6.14 9.49
C VAL A 15 -2.64 5.64 8.81
N GLU A 16 -3.78 5.65 9.50
CA GLU A 16 -5.08 5.29 8.91
C GLU A 16 -5.45 6.20 7.73
N ALA A 17 -5.20 7.51 7.84
CA ALA A 17 -5.40 8.44 6.73
C ALA A 17 -4.52 8.09 5.51
N HIS A 18 -3.22 7.84 5.73
CA HIS A 18 -2.33 7.42 4.66
C HIS A 18 -2.74 6.09 4.01
N LEU A 19 -3.25 5.16 4.80
CA LEU A 19 -3.69 3.86 4.29
C LEU A 19 -4.97 3.96 3.50
N LYS A 20 -5.89 4.84 3.90
CA LYS A 20 -7.08 5.12 3.13
C LYS A 20 -6.72 5.63 1.74
N ASP A 21 -5.80 6.58 1.65
CA ASP A 21 -5.34 7.11 0.36
C ASP A 21 -4.70 6.01 -0.52
N VAL A 22 -3.87 5.17 0.09
CA VAL A 22 -3.21 4.05 -0.60
C VAL A 22 -4.22 2.98 -1.02
N ASP A 23 -5.19 2.64 -0.17
CA ASP A 23 -6.25 1.67 -0.48
C ASP A 23 -7.14 2.17 -1.62
N ASP A 24 -7.43 3.47 -1.69
CA ASP A 24 -8.13 4.09 -2.82
C ASP A 24 -7.35 3.93 -4.13
N GLU A 25 -6.03 4.11 -4.08
CA GLU A 25 -5.17 3.94 -5.24
C GLU A 25 -5.06 2.47 -5.67
N ILE A 26 -4.91 1.54 -4.73
CA ILE A 26 -4.94 0.09 -5.00
C ILE A 26 -6.27 -0.31 -5.64
N ARG A 27 -7.40 0.23 -5.17
CA ARG A 27 -8.72 -0.02 -5.77
C ARG A 27 -8.79 0.48 -7.21
N ARG A 28 -8.27 1.68 -7.49
CA ARG A 28 -8.18 2.21 -8.85
C ARG A 28 -7.27 1.36 -9.73
N LEU A 29 -6.12 0.93 -9.23
CA LEU A 29 -5.18 0.05 -9.93
C LEU A 29 -5.81 -1.30 -10.28
N ARG A 30 -6.50 -1.95 -9.33
CA ARG A 30 -7.20 -3.22 -9.59
C ARG A 30 -8.27 -3.06 -10.66
N ALA A 31 -9.08 -2.00 -10.57
CA ALA A 31 -10.11 -1.73 -11.58
C ALA A 31 -9.53 -1.43 -12.98
N ARG A 32 -8.29 -0.92 -13.08
CA ARG A 32 -7.56 -0.79 -14.35
C ARG A 32 -7.03 -2.13 -14.80
N TYR A 33 -6.37 -2.87 -13.92
CA TYR A 33 -5.84 -4.22 -14.19
C TYR A 33 -6.90 -5.19 -14.72
N ASP A 34 -8.10 -5.16 -14.14
CA ASP A 34 -9.23 -6.00 -14.57
C ASP A 34 -9.73 -5.65 -15.99
N LYS A 35 -9.40 -4.46 -16.50
CA LYS A 35 -9.74 -4.00 -17.86
C LYS A 35 -8.61 -4.18 -18.87
N LEU A 36 -7.42 -4.59 -18.42
CA LEU A 36 -6.29 -4.82 -19.32
C LEU A 36 -6.51 -6.10 -20.15
N ASP A 37 -5.94 -6.09 -21.35
CA ASP A 37 -5.86 -7.29 -22.18
C ASP A 37 -5.11 -8.41 -21.47
N ASP A 38 -5.48 -9.66 -21.77
CA ASP A 38 -4.98 -10.87 -21.11
C ASP A 38 -3.44 -10.96 -21.08
N LYS A 39 -2.78 -10.46 -22.13
CA LYS A 39 -1.31 -10.44 -22.24
C LYS A 39 -0.68 -9.50 -21.21
N ILE A 40 -1.12 -8.24 -21.17
CA ILE A 40 -0.61 -7.23 -20.23
C ILE A 40 -0.96 -7.65 -18.79
N ARG A 41 -2.15 -8.22 -18.60
CA ARG A 41 -2.60 -8.74 -17.30
C ARG A 41 -1.70 -9.87 -16.79
N LEU A 42 -1.28 -10.79 -17.68
CA LEU A 42 -0.35 -11.87 -17.35
C LEU A 42 1.03 -11.33 -16.96
N GLU A 43 1.55 -10.34 -17.70
CA GLU A 43 2.84 -9.69 -17.42
C GLU A 43 2.87 -8.98 -16.06
N ASN A 44 1.71 -8.52 -15.58
CA ASN A 44 1.58 -7.79 -14.32
C ASN A 44 1.01 -8.61 -13.14
N ASP A 45 0.62 -9.86 -13.35
CA ASP A 45 -0.05 -10.68 -12.32
C ASP A 45 0.80 -10.85 -11.06
N GLU A 46 2.10 -11.11 -11.21
CA GLU A 46 3.01 -11.24 -10.07
C GLU A 46 3.15 -9.94 -9.28
N ARG A 47 3.16 -8.79 -9.97
CA ARG A 47 3.23 -7.47 -9.33
C ARG A 47 1.95 -7.17 -8.54
N PHE A 48 0.78 -7.51 -9.10
CA PHE A 48 -0.49 -7.37 -8.38
C PHE A 48 -0.60 -8.32 -7.19
N LYS A 49 -0.10 -9.55 -7.30
CA LYS A 49 0.00 -10.47 -6.16
C LYS A 49 0.91 -9.93 -5.05
N ALA A 50 2.06 -9.37 -5.40
CA ALA A 50 2.97 -8.72 -4.45
C ALA A 50 2.29 -7.52 -3.75
N LEU A 51 1.56 -6.70 -4.51
CA LEU A 51 0.77 -5.59 -3.95
C LEU A 51 -0.28 -6.07 -2.94
N GLN A 52 -1.00 -7.15 -3.26
CA GLN A 52 -2.00 -7.74 -2.35
C GLN A 52 -1.35 -8.31 -1.08
N ALA A 53 -0.23 -9.00 -1.22
CA ALA A 53 0.52 -9.54 -0.09
C ALA A 53 1.03 -8.42 0.83
N GLN A 54 1.60 -7.35 0.27
CA GLN A 54 2.08 -6.21 1.05
C GLN A 54 0.93 -5.48 1.76
N GLN A 55 -0.22 -5.33 1.12
CA GLN A 55 -1.41 -4.77 1.75
C GLN A 55 -1.84 -5.59 2.97
N ALA A 56 -1.76 -6.93 2.89
CA ALA A 56 -2.06 -7.81 4.02
C ALA A 56 -1.05 -7.64 5.17
N VAL A 57 0.26 -7.59 4.85
CA VAL A 57 1.33 -7.36 5.85
C VAL A 57 1.13 -6.06 6.62
N VAL A 58 0.80 -4.98 5.92
CA VAL A 58 0.54 -3.68 6.55
C VAL A 58 -0.64 -3.76 7.51
N ARG A 59 -1.74 -4.42 7.12
CA ARG A 59 -2.92 -4.61 7.98
C ARG A 59 -2.61 -5.44 9.22
N GLU A 60 -1.83 -6.51 9.07
CA GLU A 60 -1.39 -7.34 10.19
C GLU A 60 -0.51 -6.56 11.19
N LYS A 61 0.42 -5.74 10.68
CA LYS A 61 1.29 -4.92 11.53
C LYS A 61 0.51 -3.85 12.30
N LEU A 62 -0.50 -3.23 11.69
CA LEU A 62 -1.38 -2.29 12.39
C LEU A 62 -2.18 -2.97 13.50
N GLN A 63 -2.75 -4.13 13.21
CA GLN A 63 -3.45 -4.91 14.22
C GLN A 63 -2.51 -5.28 15.37
N SER A 64 -1.25 -5.59 15.07
CA SER A 64 -0.23 -5.86 16.09
C SER A 64 0.10 -4.61 16.91
N LEU A 65 0.24 -3.45 16.26
CA LEU A 65 0.46 -2.16 16.91
C LEU A 65 -0.69 -1.75 17.84
N ASP A 66 -1.94 -2.05 17.44
CA ASP A 66 -3.14 -1.77 18.23
C ASP A 66 -3.19 -2.56 19.54
N ASN A 67 -2.60 -3.75 19.56
CA ASN A 67 -2.53 -4.62 20.72
C ASN A 67 -1.21 -4.47 21.50
N ALA A 68 -0.32 -3.57 21.06
CA ALA A 68 1.01 -3.41 21.60
C ALA A 68 1.00 -2.69 22.96
N SER A 69 1.82 -3.19 23.90
CA SER A 69 2.12 -2.44 25.13
C SER A 69 3.02 -1.24 24.82
N ASP A 70 3.09 -0.29 25.76
CA ASP A 70 3.87 0.94 25.59
C ASP A 70 5.34 0.69 25.21
N VAL A 71 5.94 -0.38 25.75
CA VAL A 71 7.35 -0.71 25.55
C VAL A 71 7.65 -1.16 24.12
N VAL A 72 6.75 -1.92 23.49
CA VAL A 72 6.94 -2.45 22.13
C VAL A 72 6.31 -1.56 21.05
N TRP A 73 5.51 -0.57 21.44
CA TRP A 73 4.79 0.29 20.50
C TRP A 73 5.74 1.13 19.63
N GLU A 74 6.83 1.67 20.20
CA GLU A 74 7.81 2.46 19.44
C GLU A 74 8.58 1.65 18.39
N GLU A 75 8.78 0.35 18.63
CA GLU A 75 9.42 -0.53 17.65
C GLU A 75 8.45 -0.90 16.54
N LEU A 76 7.22 -1.28 16.91
CA LEU A 76 6.18 -1.65 15.95
C LEU A 76 5.75 -0.49 15.05
N THR A 77 5.76 0.76 15.54
CA THR A 77 5.49 1.93 14.69
C THR A 77 6.52 2.08 13.57
N LYS A 78 7.80 1.79 13.81
CA LYS A 78 8.83 1.82 12.76
C LYS A 78 8.57 0.75 11.71
N GLU A 79 8.17 -0.44 12.14
CA GLU A 79 7.82 -1.52 11.21
C GLU A 79 6.57 -1.22 10.39
N VAL A 80 5.55 -0.60 10.99
CA VAL A 80 4.35 -0.12 10.29
C VAL A 80 4.73 0.94 9.28
N ASP A 81 5.50 1.96 9.69
CA ASP A 81 5.93 3.04 8.81
C ASP A 81 6.74 2.49 7.61
N GLN A 82 7.63 1.53 7.85
CA GLN A 82 8.37 0.86 6.78
C GLN A 82 7.45 0.10 5.82
N ALA A 83 6.54 -0.72 6.35
CA ALA A 83 5.63 -1.51 5.52
C ALA A 83 4.70 -0.63 4.68
N VAL A 84 4.24 0.51 5.22
CA VAL A 84 3.46 1.52 4.51
C VAL A 84 4.28 2.17 3.39
N GLN A 85 5.55 2.50 3.64
CA GLN A 85 6.43 3.07 2.61
C GLN A 85 6.71 2.08 1.48
N GLU A 86 6.92 0.81 1.80
CA GLU A 86 7.08 -0.26 0.81
C GLU A 86 5.81 -0.44 -0.03
N LEU A 87 4.62 -0.42 0.60
CA LEU A 87 3.35 -0.49 -0.11
C LEU A 87 3.17 0.69 -1.08
N LYS A 88 3.47 1.91 -0.63
CA LYS A 88 3.43 3.11 -1.47
C LYS A 88 4.37 3.00 -2.67
N LYS A 89 5.59 2.50 -2.47
CA LYS A 89 6.54 2.27 -3.58
C LYS A 89 6.01 1.27 -4.60
N LEU A 90 5.42 0.16 -4.14
CA LEU A 90 4.81 -0.83 -5.03
C LEU A 90 3.67 -0.22 -5.86
N VAL A 91 2.78 0.54 -5.23
CA VAL A 91 1.71 1.27 -5.92
C VAL A 91 2.27 2.20 -6.98
N THR A 92 3.22 3.06 -6.64
CA THR A 92 3.84 4.01 -7.59
C THR A 92 4.49 3.28 -8.77
N ASN A 93 5.22 2.19 -8.50
CA ASN A 93 5.89 1.42 -9.55
C ASN A 93 4.88 0.80 -10.50
N ILE A 94 3.85 0.12 -9.98
CA ILE A 94 2.81 -0.51 -10.80
C ILE A 94 2.05 0.55 -11.61
N THR A 95 1.70 1.69 -11.00
CA THR A 95 1.05 2.80 -11.71
C THR A 95 1.91 3.32 -12.85
N SER A 96 3.21 3.48 -12.63
CA SER A 96 4.16 3.96 -13.65
C SER A 96 4.31 2.94 -14.78
N ASP A 97 4.49 1.65 -14.45
CA ASP A 97 4.69 0.59 -15.42
C ASP A 97 3.46 0.41 -16.32
N LEU A 98 2.26 0.37 -15.73
CA LEU A 98 1.01 0.29 -16.49
C LEU A 98 0.82 1.49 -17.43
N ALA A 99 1.20 2.70 -17.00
CA ALA A 99 1.11 3.88 -17.85
C ALA A 99 2.07 3.80 -19.07
N GLN A 100 3.23 3.15 -18.93
CA GLN A 100 4.15 2.94 -20.05
C GLN A 100 3.63 1.84 -21.01
N GLU A 101 3.08 0.76 -20.47
CA GLU A 101 2.55 -0.36 -21.23
C GLU A 101 1.30 0.04 -22.06
N GLU A 102 0.41 0.86 -21.48
CA GLU A 102 -0.73 1.45 -22.19
C GLU A 102 -0.29 2.38 -23.34
N GLY A 103 0.73 3.23 -23.10
CA GLY A 103 1.24 4.16 -24.11
C GLY A 103 1.94 3.49 -25.30
N ASN A 104 2.66 2.40 -25.06
CA ASN A 104 3.39 1.67 -26.11
C ASN A 104 2.46 0.81 -27.01
N THR A 105 1.22 0.60 -26.59
CA THR A 105 0.22 -0.16 -27.35
C THR A 105 -0.47 0.69 -28.43
N GLN A 106 -0.44 2.03 -28.32
CA GLN A 106 -1.08 2.95 -29.29
C GLN A 106 -0.19 3.37 -30.48
N GLU A 107 1.10 3.04 -30.49
CA GLU A 107 2.04 3.50 -31.54
C GLU A 107 2.33 2.47 -32.65
N ASN A 108 1.65 1.31 -32.64
CA ASN A 108 1.89 0.21 -33.60
C ASN A 108 0.67 -0.18 -34.46
N ASP A 109 -0.37 0.65 -34.56
CA ASP A 109 -1.51 0.46 -35.49
C ASP A 109 -1.39 1.32 -36.75
#